data_AF-A0A6C0LL05-F1
#
_entry.id   AF-A0A6C0LL05-F1
#
_cell.length_a   1.000
_cell.length_b   1.000
_cell.length_c   1.000
_cell.angle_alpha   90.00
_cell.angle_beta   90.00
_cell.angle_gamma   90.00
#
_symmetry.space_group_name_H-M   'P 1'
#
loop_
_entity.id
_entity.type
_entity.pdbx_description
1 polymer ?
#
loop_
_entity_poly.entity_id
_entity_poly.type
_entity_poly.pdbx_seq_one_letter_code
_entity_poly.pdbx_strand_id
1 'polypeptide(L)'
;MSRRREIKPIPSGALEGLGIKVEVSKQNNEPVSQPITDIDERIAFYNANIRLSDERIKEVDKGIYESQKRIAETEKKIAEMNAEASTSSGGNKKKDTYTVKELKTIASRNNIKTTKKLNGKTVPLNKKGLVAKLKRNKII
;
A
#
# COMPACT_ATOMS: atom_id res chain seq x y z
N MET A 1 45.49 6.62 65.70
CA MET A 1 44.30 7.40 66.11
C MET A 1 44.68 8.87 66.22
N SER A 2 44.32 9.70 65.24
CA SER A 2 44.61 11.15 65.25
C SER A 2 43.42 11.93 65.83
N ARG A 3 43.66 12.72 66.88
CA ARG A 3 42.66 13.61 67.49
C ARG A 3 42.46 14.83 66.56
N ARG A 4 41.24 14.98 66.03
CA ARG A 4 40.82 16.18 65.29
C ARG A 4 40.74 17.35 66.27
N ARG A 5 41.48 18.44 66.02
CA ARG A 5 41.35 19.67 66.82
C ARG A 5 40.06 20.37 66.39
N GLU A 6 39.15 20.61 67.32
CA GLU A 6 37.98 21.46 67.08
C GLU A 6 38.43 22.91 66.96
N ILE A 7 38.15 23.54 65.81
CA ILE A 7 38.37 24.97 65.60
C ILE A 7 37.09 25.67 66.05
N LYS A 8 37.18 26.50 67.09
CA LYS A 8 36.05 27.30 67.57
C LYS A 8 35.77 28.47 66.61
N PRO A 9 34.50 28.82 66.36
CA PRO A 9 34.17 29.97 65.53
C PRO A 9 34.68 31.26 66.17
N ILE A 10 35.24 32.14 65.34
CA ILE A 10 35.72 33.45 65.77
C ILE A 10 34.49 34.36 66.00
N PRO A 11 34.38 35.04 67.15
CA PRO A 11 33.25 35.94 67.43
C PRO A 11 33.26 37.15 66.49
N SER A 12 32.06 37.58 66.09
CA SER A 12 31.74 38.53 65.01
C SER A 12 32.25 39.98 65.17
N GLY A 13 33.20 40.26 66.05
CA GLY A 13 33.78 41.61 66.24
C GLY A 13 35.31 41.64 66.27
N ALA A 14 35.98 40.49 66.14
CA ALA A 14 37.44 40.40 66.29
C ALA A 14 38.23 41.07 65.13
N LEU A 15 37.58 41.36 63.99
CA LEU A 15 38.24 41.90 62.80
C LEU A 15 38.14 43.43 62.65
N GLU A 16 37.30 44.10 63.45
CA GLU A 16 37.11 45.55 63.36
C GLU A 16 38.32 46.35 63.87
N GLY A 17 39.21 45.73 64.66
CA GLY A 17 40.47 46.33 65.13
C GLY A 17 41.66 46.22 64.17
N LEU A 18 41.51 45.55 63.01
CA LEU A 18 42.60 45.33 62.04
C LEU A 18 42.55 46.25 60.81
N GLY A 19 41.63 47.22 60.78
CA GLY A 19 41.52 48.17 59.66
C GLY A 19 41.11 47.54 58.32
N ILE A 20 40.67 46.28 58.31
CA ILE A 20 40.22 45.57 57.11
C ILE A 20 38.74 45.91 56.91
N LYS A 21 38.45 46.84 55.99
CA LYS A 21 37.10 47.00 55.45
C LYS A 21 36.76 45.76 54.62
N VAL A 22 35.95 44.87 55.19
CA VAL A 22 35.31 43.81 54.41
C VAL A 22 34.20 44.49 53.58
N GLU A 23 34.50 44.83 52.34
CA GLU A 23 33.46 45.14 51.37
C GLU A 23 32.70 43.85 51.09
N VAL A 24 31.55 43.69 51.74
CA VAL A 24 30.56 42.70 51.34
C VAL A 24 30.07 43.15 49.96
N SER A 25 30.70 42.66 48.91
CA SER A 25 30.16 42.80 47.57
C SER A 25 28.79 42.15 47.59
N LYS A 26 27.74 42.97 47.39
CA LYS A 26 26.40 42.45 47.13
C LYS A 26 26.53 41.69 45.82
N GLN A 27 26.64 40.36 45.90
CA GLN A 27 26.43 39.52 44.74
C GLN A 27 25.00 39.81 44.28
N ASN A 28 24.89 40.48 43.13
CA ASN A 28 23.63 40.67 42.43
C ASN A 28 23.11 39.29 42.04
N ASN A 29 22.32 38.66 42.92
CA ASN A 29 21.48 37.53 42.56
C ASN A 29 20.24 38.08 41.86
N GLU A 30 20.39 38.56 40.63
CA GLU A 30 19.22 38.64 39.75
C GLU A 30 18.79 37.22 39.39
N PRO A 31 17.50 36.87 39.48
CA PRO A 31 17.03 35.57 39.07
C PRO A 31 17.30 35.39 37.58
N VAL A 32 17.97 34.29 37.23
CA VAL A 32 18.16 33.84 35.85
C VAL A 32 16.78 33.53 35.24
N SER A 33 16.10 34.57 34.75
CA SER A 33 14.73 34.50 34.25
C SER A 33 14.64 34.50 32.71
N GLN A 34 15.77 34.41 32.00
CA GLN A 34 15.80 34.53 30.53
C GLN A 34 16.07 33.26 29.70
N PRO A 35 16.34 32.04 30.24
CA PRO A 35 16.38 30.82 29.41
C PRO A 35 15.08 29.99 29.42
N ILE A 36 14.14 30.27 30.34
CA ILE A 36 12.90 29.48 30.47
C ILE A 36 11.84 29.91 29.45
N THR A 37 11.74 31.22 29.18
CA THR A 37 10.77 31.79 28.23
C THR A 37 10.95 31.27 26.80
N ASP A 38 12.20 31.12 26.34
CA ASP A 38 12.51 30.63 25.00
C ASP A 38 12.14 29.15 24.82
N ILE A 39 12.22 28.36 25.89
CA ILE A 39 11.83 26.94 25.87
C ILE A 39 10.31 26.83 25.80
N ASP A 40 9.58 27.60 26.58
CA ASP A 40 8.11 27.60 26.61
C ASP A 40 7.52 28.05 25.27
N GLU A 41 8.07 29.08 24.65
CA GLU A 41 7.67 29.53 23.30
C GLU A 41 7.92 28.44 22.25
N ARG A 42 9.06 27.75 22.34
CA ARG A 42 9.39 26.66 21.42
C ARG A 42 8.48 25.44 21.61
N ILE A 43 8.10 25.13 22.85
CA ILE A 43 7.10 24.10 23.16
C ILE A 43 5.74 24.49 22.58
N ALA A 44 5.31 25.74 22.77
CA ALA A 44 4.05 26.24 22.22
C ALA A 44 4.01 26.14 20.69
N PHE A 45 5.12 26.50 20.02
CA PHE A 45 5.28 26.36 18.57
C PHE A 45 5.16 24.91 18.10
N TYR A 46 5.87 23.97 18.73
CA TYR A 46 5.78 22.56 18.35
C TYR A 46 4.39 21.97 18.62
N ASN A 47 3.75 22.32 19.73
CA ASN A 47 2.39 21.88 20.03
C ASN A 47 1.38 22.39 19.01
N ALA A 48 1.51 23.64 18.53
CA ALA A 48 0.67 24.17 17.47
C ALA A 48 0.85 23.38 16.16
N ASN A 49 2.09 23.07 15.77
CA ASN A 49 2.38 22.28 14.57
C ASN A 49 1.89 20.83 14.66
N ILE A 50 1.97 20.21 15.85
CA ILE A 50 1.40 18.89 16.10
C ILE A 50 -0.11 18.93 15.89
N ARG A 51 -0.83 19.91 16.46
CA ARG A 51 -2.28 20.06 16.27
C ARG A 51 -2.67 20.22 14.80
N LEU A 52 -1.95 21.05 14.05
CA LEU A 52 -2.16 21.20 12.60
C LEU A 52 -1.90 19.89 11.85
N SER A 53 -0.92 19.11 12.29
CA SER A 53 -0.63 17.80 11.69
C SER A 53 -1.74 16.80 12.00
N ASP A 54 -2.26 16.79 13.22
CA ASP A 54 -3.39 15.94 13.62
C ASP A 54 -4.66 16.25 12.81
N GLU A 55 -4.94 17.53 12.55
CA GLU A 55 -6.06 17.94 11.69
C GLU A 55 -5.89 17.45 10.25
N ARG A 56 -4.67 17.56 9.70
CA ARG A 56 -4.36 17.03 8.36
C ARG A 56 -4.50 15.52 8.29
N ILE A 57 -4.07 14.79 9.32
CA ILE A 57 -4.21 13.33 9.40
C ILE A 57 -5.70 12.95 9.37
N LYS A 58 -6.56 13.64 10.14
CA LYS A 58 -8.01 13.38 10.13
C LYS A 58 -8.65 13.55 8.75
N GLU A 59 -8.24 14.58 8.01
CA GLU A 59 -8.76 14.81 6.65
C GLU A 59 -8.27 13.73 5.67
N VAL A 60 -7.00 13.31 5.79
CA VAL A 60 -6.45 12.19 4.99
C VAL A 60 -7.19 10.89 5.30
N ASP A 61 -7.44 10.58 6.57
CA ASP A 61 -8.16 9.38 6.99
C ASP A 61 -9.58 9.35 6.41
N LYS A 62 -10.27 10.49 6.41
CA LYS A 62 -11.58 10.63 5.77
C LYS A 62 -11.49 10.36 4.26
N GLY A 63 -10.49 10.92 3.58
CA GLY A 63 -10.27 10.69 2.15
C GLY A 63 -9.95 9.22 1.82
N ILE A 64 -9.20 8.54 2.69
CA ILE A 64 -8.91 7.10 2.57
C ILE A 64 -10.21 6.29 2.71
N TYR A 65 -11.03 6.59 3.72
CA TYR A 65 -12.31 5.91 3.94
C TYR A 65 -13.25 6.03 2.73
N GLU A 66 -13.40 7.24 2.19
CA GLU A 66 -14.22 7.47 0.99
C GLU A 66 -13.69 6.72 -0.24
N SER A 67 -12.36 6.67 -0.39
CA SER A 67 -11.71 5.94 -1.48
C SER A 67 -11.94 4.43 -1.38
N GLN A 68 -11.79 3.86 -0.17
CA GLN A 68 -12.05 2.45 0.09
C GLN A 68 -13.51 2.07 -0.20
N LYS A 69 -14.46 2.93 0.15
CA LYS A 69 -15.88 2.73 -0.17
C LYS A 69 -16.11 2.65 -1.68
N ARG A 70 -15.52 3.56 -2.47
CA ARG A 70 -15.64 3.55 -3.94
C ARG A 70 -15.01 2.28 -4.55
N ILE A 71 -13.87 1.84 -4.03
CA ILE A 71 -13.21 0.60 -4.47
C ILE A 71 -14.16 -0.58 -4.27
N ALA A 72 -14.74 -0.76 -3.09
CA ALA A 72 -15.67 -1.84 -2.80
C ALA A 72 -16.89 -1.84 -3.73
N GLU A 73 -17.45 -0.67 -4.04
CA GLU A 73 -18.55 -0.53 -5.02
C GLU A 73 -18.13 -0.93 -6.44
N THR A 74 -16.91 -0.57 -6.86
CA THR A 74 -16.38 -0.97 -8.18
C THR A 74 -16.09 -2.46 -8.27
N GLU A 75 -15.52 -3.06 -7.23
CA GLU A 75 -15.27 -4.49 -7.15
C GLU A 75 -16.57 -5.29 -7.24
N LYS A 76 -17.63 -4.83 -6.56
CA LYS A 76 -18.96 -5.42 -6.66
C LYS A 76 -19.49 -5.39 -8.09
N LYS A 77 -19.40 -4.24 -8.77
CA LYS A 77 -19.83 -4.12 -10.19
C LYS A 77 -19.03 -5.02 -11.12
N ILE A 78 -17.72 -5.14 -10.90
CA ILE A 78 -16.86 -6.05 -11.67
C ILE A 78 -17.29 -7.51 -11.45
N ALA A 79 -17.59 -7.89 -10.21
CA ALA A 79 -18.09 -9.23 -9.90
C ALA A 79 -19.45 -9.52 -10.59
N GLU A 80 -20.38 -8.56 -10.56
CA GLU A 80 -21.67 -8.64 -11.26
C GLU A 80 -21.47 -8.78 -12.77
N MET A 81 -20.66 -7.93 -13.40
CA MET A 81 -20.34 -8.01 -14.83
C MET A 81 -19.67 -9.33 -15.20
N ASN A 82 -18.78 -9.86 -14.37
CA ASN A 82 -18.13 -11.16 -14.62
C ASN A 82 -19.13 -12.33 -14.50
N ALA A 83 -20.07 -12.25 -13.57
CA ALA A 83 -21.15 -13.23 -13.45
C ALA A 83 -22.09 -13.16 -14.66
N GLU A 84 -22.46 -11.97 -15.13
CA GLU A 84 -23.23 -11.76 -16.36
C GLU A 84 -22.47 -12.23 -17.60
N ALA A 85 -21.17 -11.97 -17.70
CA ALA A 85 -20.34 -12.49 -18.78
C ALA A 85 -20.28 -14.03 -18.76
N SER A 86 -20.27 -14.64 -17.57
CA SER A 86 -20.27 -16.10 -17.42
C SER A 86 -21.62 -16.73 -17.80
N THR A 87 -22.73 -16.08 -17.46
CA THR A 87 -24.09 -16.55 -17.81
C THR A 87 -24.43 -16.28 -19.29
N SER A 88 -24.02 -15.13 -19.84
CA SER A 88 -24.17 -14.81 -21.27
C SER A 88 -23.19 -15.59 -22.17
N SER A 89 -22.04 -16.00 -21.66
CA SER A 89 -21.13 -16.97 -22.29
C SER A 89 -21.69 -18.40 -22.31
N GLY A 90 -22.71 -18.71 -21.51
CA GLY A 90 -23.38 -20.02 -21.49
C GLY A 90 -24.41 -20.23 -22.62
N GLY A 91 -24.76 -19.17 -23.35
CA GLY A 91 -25.83 -19.19 -24.37
C GLY A 91 -25.36 -19.31 -25.82
N ASN A 92 -24.06 -19.20 -26.09
CA ASN A 92 -23.55 -19.57 -27.41
C ASN A 92 -23.27 -21.06 -27.38
N LYS A 93 -24.21 -21.86 -27.92
CA LYS A 93 -23.87 -23.15 -28.54
C LYS A 93 -22.56 -22.94 -29.26
N LYS A 94 -21.44 -23.43 -28.71
CA LYS A 94 -20.23 -23.66 -29.48
C LYS A 94 -20.73 -24.52 -30.62
N LYS A 95 -21.00 -23.90 -31.75
CA LYS A 95 -21.10 -24.56 -33.02
C LYS A 95 -19.69 -25.05 -33.17
N ASP A 96 -19.36 -26.23 -32.64
CA ASP A 96 -18.01 -26.75 -32.51
C ASP A 96 -17.32 -26.61 -33.84
N THR A 97 -16.66 -25.47 -34.03
CA THR A 97 -16.13 -25.08 -35.31
C THR A 97 -14.74 -25.68 -35.33
N TYR A 98 -14.71 -26.99 -35.54
CA TYR A 98 -13.47 -27.70 -35.79
C TYR A 98 -12.67 -26.93 -36.84
N THR A 99 -11.43 -26.61 -36.50
CA THR A 99 -10.44 -26.09 -37.45
C THR A 99 -10.18 -27.14 -38.53
N VAL A 100 -9.65 -26.72 -39.68
CA VAL A 100 -9.29 -27.67 -40.75
C VAL A 100 -8.27 -28.71 -40.27
N LYS A 101 -7.37 -28.30 -39.36
CA LYS A 101 -6.37 -29.18 -38.76
C LYS A 101 -7.03 -30.27 -37.92
N GLU A 102 -7.95 -29.90 -37.03
CA GLU A 102 -8.70 -30.85 -36.19
C GLU A 102 -9.54 -31.81 -37.04
N LEU A 103 -10.26 -31.29 -38.03
CA LEU A 103 -11.04 -32.12 -38.95
C LEU A 103 -10.17 -33.16 -39.68
N LYS A 104 -8.96 -32.76 -40.10
CA LYS A 104 -8.00 -33.68 -40.73
C LYS A 104 -7.50 -34.73 -39.73
N THR A 105 -7.15 -34.32 -38.51
CA THR A 105 -6.71 -35.24 -37.46
C THR A 105 -7.79 -36.26 -37.12
N ILE A 106 -9.05 -35.83 -36.96
CA ILE A 106 -10.19 -36.69 -36.71
C ILE A 106 -10.40 -37.65 -37.88
N ALA A 107 -10.33 -37.16 -39.12
CA ALA A 107 -10.47 -37.99 -40.31
C ALA A 107 -9.36 -39.06 -40.40
N SER A 108 -8.10 -38.68 -40.15
CA SER A 108 -6.97 -39.62 -40.15
C SER A 108 -7.12 -40.70 -39.09
N ARG A 109 -7.53 -40.35 -37.85
CA ARG A 109 -7.76 -41.32 -36.77
C ARG A 109 -8.85 -42.33 -37.09
N ASN A 110 -9.87 -41.92 -37.86
CA ASN A 110 -10.99 -42.76 -38.25
C ASN A 110 -10.84 -43.36 -39.66
N ASN A 111 -9.63 -43.32 -40.25
CA ASN A 111 -9.34 -43.84 -41.59
C ASN A 111 -10.25 -43.27 -42.71
N ILE A 112 -10.69 -42.01 -42.57
CA ILE A 112 -11.56 -41.35 -43.53
C ILE A 112 -10.76 -40.65 -44.62
N LYS A 113 -11.09 -40.96 -45.88
CA LYS A 113 -10.48 -40.35 -47.06
C LYS A 113 -10.75 -38.85 -47.13
N THR A 114 -9.70 -38.04 -47.01
CA THR A 114 -9.76 -36.56 -47.01
C THR A 114 -9.58 -35.92 -48.39
N THR A 115 -9.66 -36.70 -49.46
CA THR A 115 -9.51 -36.25 -50.85
C THR A 115 -10.75 -36.57 -51.70
N LYS A 116 -10.90 -35.85 -52.82
CA LYS A 116 -11.92 -36.06 -53.87
C LYS A 116 -11.26 -36.08 -55.25
N LYS A 117 -11.92 -36.70 -56.23
CA LYS A 117 -11.51 -36.60 -57.65
C LYS A 117 -12.15 -35.38 -58.27
N LEU A 118 -11.35 -34.58 -58.96
CA LEU A 118 -11.79 -33.46 -59.79
C LEU A 118 -11.00 -33.52 -61.10
N ASN A 119 -11.68 -33.65 -62.23
CA ASN A 119 -11.09 -33.71 -63.56
C ASN A 119 -9.95 -34.75 -63.65
N GLY A 120 -10.20 -35.98 -63.16
CA GLY A 120 -9.22 -37.07 -63.08
C GLY A 120 -8.17 -36.94 -61.96
N LYS A 121 -7.91 -35.73 -61.45
CA LYS A 121 -6.90 -35.45 -60.42
C LYS A 121 -7.45 -35.64 -59.01
N THR A 122 -6.60 -36.10 -58.08
CA THR A 122 -6.93 -36.23 -56.66
C THR A 122 -6.63 -34.92 -55.93
N VAL A 123 -7.63 -34.34 -55.27
CA VAL A 123 -7.55 -33.02 -54.62
C VAL A 123 -8.03 -33.12 -53.17
N PRO A 124 -7.39 -32.47 -52.18
CA PRO A 124 -7.86 -32.47 -50.79
C PRO A 124 -9.23 -31.80 -50.62
N LEU A 125 -9.99 -32.26 -49.61
CA LEU A 125 -11.27 -31.67 -49.22
C LEU A 125 -11.07 -30.33 -48.50
N ASN A 126 -11.97 -29.39 -48.77
CA ASN A 126 -12.07 -28.13 -48.03
C ASN A 126 -12.77 -28.34 -46.67
N LYS A 127 -12.79 -27.30 -45.83
CA LYS A 127 -13.42 -27.34 -44.48
C LYS A 127 -14.85 -27.90 -44.52
N LYS A 128 -15.69 -27.37 -45.42
CA LYS A 128 -17.09 -27.81 -45.57
C LYS A 128 -17.19 -29.29 -45.97
N GLY A 129 -16.35 -29.74 -46.91
CA GLY A 129 -16.31 -31.13 -47.35
C GLY A 129 -15.84 -32.09 -46.27
N LEU A 130 -14.85 -31.69 -45.47
CA LEU A 130 -14.40 -32.47 -44.31
C LEU A 130 -15.51 -32.60 -43.26
N VAL A 131 -16.17 -31.49 -42.89
CA VAL A 131 -17.29 -31.51 -41.95
C VAL A 131 -18.42 -32.41 -42.44
N ALA A 132 -18.84 -32.25 -43.70
CA ALA A 132 -19.92 -33.06 -44.27
C ALA A 132 -19.58 -34.55 -44.25
N LYS A 133 -18.31 -34.92 -44.50
CA LYS A 133 -17.88 -36.31 -44.50
C LYS A 133 -17.80 -36.90 -43.10
N LEU A 134 -17.34 -36.13 -42.12
CA LEU A 134 -17.30 -36.58 -40.72
C LEU A 134 -18.70 -36.72 -40.12
N LYS A 135 -19.64 -35.81 -40.45
CA LYS A 135 -21.05 -35.94 -40.08
C LYS A 135 -21.72 -37.17 -40.68
N ARG A 136 -21.47 -37.47 -41.96
CA ARG A 136 -21.98 -38.70 -42.61
C ARG A 136 -21.50 -39.98 -41.92
N ASN A 137 -20.28 -39.96 -41.38
CA ASN A 137 -19.71 -41.06 -40.62
C ASN A 137 -20.06 -41.01 -39.12
N LYS A 138 -20.92 -40.08 -38.68
CA LYS A 138 -21.37 -39.92 -37.29
C LYS A 138 -20.23 -39.74 -36.27
N ILE A 139 -19.15 -39.08 -36.68
CA ILE A 139 -18.00 -38.77 -35.79
C ILE A 139 -18.18 -37.42 -35.11
N ILE A 140 -18.81 -36.48 -35.81
CA ILE A 140 -19.10 -35.11 -35.36
C ILE A 140 -20.54 -34.71 -35.72
#